data_AF-A0A7W0PGI8-F1
#
_entry.id   AF-A0A7W0PGI8-F1
#
_cell.length_a   1.000
_cell.length_b   1.000
_cell.length_c   1.000
_cell.angle_alpha   90.00
_cell.angle_beta   90.00
_cell.angle_gamma   90.00
#
_symmetry.space_group_name_H-M   'P 1'
#
loop_
_entity.id
_entity.type
_entity.pdbx_description
1 polymer ?
#
loop_
_entity_poly.entity_id
_entity_poly.type
_entity_poly.pdbx_seq_one_letter_code
_entity_poly.pdbx_strand_id
1 'polypeptide(L)' 'MKTFNLNSDEWDATRDREGWRGKGALVGERIGGELLGATMSEVEPGSRLWPYHTHY' A
#
# COMPACT_ATOMS: atom_id res chain seq x y z
N MET A 1 10.87 -11.36 -15.04
CA MET A 1 9.82 -10.49 -14.46
C MET A 1 9.16 -11.25 -13.33
N LYS A 2 9.10 -10.70 -12.12
CA LYS A 2 8.36 -11.33 -11.01
C LYS A 2 6.88 -10.93 -11.11
N THR A 3 5.99 -11.83 -10.72
CA THR A 3 4.55 -11.56 -10.69
C THR A 3 4.11 -11.38 -9.25
N PHE A 4 3.28 -10.37 -8.99
CA PHE A 4 2.65 -10.17 -7.70
C PHE A 4 1.20 -10.69 -7.74
N ASN A 5 0.80 -11.49 -6.74
CA ASN A 5 -0.58 -11.96 -6.60
C ASN A 5 -1.40 -10.93 -5.81
N LEU A 6 -2.32 -10.24 -6.48
CA LEU A 6 -3.20 -9.24 -5.86
C LEU A 6 -4.09 -9.82 -4.75
N ASN A 7 -4.42 -11.11 -4.84
CA ASN A 7 -5.34 -11.78 -3.91
C ASN A 7 -4.61 -12.53 -2.79
N SER A 8 -3.30 -12.29 -2.60
CA SER A 8 -2.61 -12.83 -1.42
C SER A 8 -2.96 -12.03 -0.17
N ASP A 9 -2.70 -12.62 1.00
CA ASP A 9 -2.85 -11.94 2.29
C ASP A 9 -1.50 -11.52 2.89
N GLU A 10 -0.57 -11.11 2.03
CA GLU A 10 0.77 -10.69 2.44
C GLU A 10 0.88 -9.16 2.41
N TRP A 11 1.25 -8.57 3.55
CA TRP A 11 1.30 -7.13 3.75
C TRP A 11 2.63 -6.70 4.35
N ASP A 12 3.16 -5.57 3.89
CA ASP A 12 4.46 -5.04 4.34
C ASP A 12 4.29 -4.00 5.46
N ALA A 13 3.16 -3.29 5.48
CA ALA A 13 2.87 -2.27 6.48
C ALA A 13 1.40 -2.29 6.87
N THR A 14 1.13 -2.14 8.17
CA THR A 14 -0.21 -1.90 8.70
C THR A 14 -0.23 -0.58 9.46
N ARG A 15 -1.36 0.12 9.40
CA ARG A 15 -1.56 1.36 10.11
C ARG A 15 -2.89 1.32 10.82
N ASP A 16 -2.85 1.44 12.14
CA ASP A 16 -4.05 1.49 12.98
C ASP A 16 -4.09 2.80 13.76
N ARG A 17 -4.67 3.81 13.12
CA ARG A 17 -4.96 5.11 13.72
C ARG A 17 -6.39 5.48 13.38
N GLU A 18 -7.14 6.00 14.36
CA GLU A 18 -8.53 6.42 14.13
C GLU A 18 -8.67 7.37 12.93
N GLY A 19 -9.68 7.08 12.09
CA GLY A 19 -9.93 7.77 10.83
C GLY A 19 -8.96 7.40 9.70
N TRP A 20 -7.80 6.83 10.01
CA TRP A 20 -6.72 6.54 9.08
C TRP A 20 -6.17 5.12 9.28
N ARG A 21 -7.02 4.11 9.03
CA ARG A 21 -6.65 2.70 9.11
C ARG A 21 -6.47 2.08 7.73
N GLY A 22 -5.47 1.21 7.59
CA GLY A 22 -5.26 0.46 6.35
C GLY A 22 -4.00 -0.40 6.38
N LYS A 23 -3.83 -1.19 5.33
CA LYS A 23 -2.65 -2.04 5.10
C LYS A 23 -2.11 -1.82 3.70
N GLY A 24 -0.80 -1.99 3.54
CA GLY A 24 -0.09 -1.73 2.30
C GLY A 24 0.89 -2.86 1.95
N ALA A 25 0.99 -3.16 0.66
CA ALA A 25 2.01 -4.02 0.10
C ALA A 25 2.84 -3.24 -0.94
N LEU A 26 4.16 -3.28 -0.84
CA LEU A 26 5.12 -2.57 -1.68
C LEU A 26 5.38 -3.38 -2.97
N VAL A 27 4.36 -3.40 -3.85
CA VAL A 27 4.36 -4.19 -5.09
C VAL A 27 5.60 -3.91 -5.96
N GLY A 28 5.98 -2.64 -6.10
CA GLY A 28 7.14 -2.23 -6.90
C GLY A 28 8.43 -2.93 -6.45
N GLU A 29 8.72 -2.91 -5.15
CA GLU A 29 9.90 -3.58 -4.58
C GLU A 29 9.81 -5.10 -4.75
N ARG A 30 8.64 -5.68 -4.48
CA ARG A 30 8.40 -7.13 -4.59
C ARG A 30 8.63 -7.65 -6.01
N ILE A 31 8.32 -6.84 -7.04
CA ILE A 31 8.55 -7.21 -8.44
C ILE A 31 9.92 -6.79 -9.00
N GLY A 32 10.74 -6.08 -8.21
CA GLY A 32 12.06 -5.59 -8.60
C GLY A 32 12.05 -4.31 -9.42
N GLY A 33 11.04 -3.44 -9.22
CA GLY A 33 10.99 -2.12 -9.81
C GLY A 33 11.93 -1.15 -9.09
N GLU A 34 12.67 -0.34 -9.85
CA GLU A 34 13.69 0.58 -9.32
C GLU A 34 13.37 2.06 -9.61
N LEU A 35 12.63 2.34 -10.69
CA LEU A 35 12.33 3.72 -11.12
C LEU A 35 10.89 4.15 -10.86
N LEU A 36 9.97 3.19 -10.73
CA LEU A 36 8.55 3.44 -10.47
C LEU A 36 8.13 2.65 -9.24
N GLY A 37 7.68 3.37 -8.21
CA GLY A 37 7.03 2.77 -7.05
C GLY A 37 5.61 2.32 -7.38
N ALA A 38 5.19 1.22 -6.77
CA ALA A 38 3.81 0.75 -6.82
C ALA A 38 3.43 0.17 -5.45
N THR A 39 2.28 0.59 -4.94
CA THR A 39 1.75 0.13 -3.65
C THR A 39 0.32 -0.32 -3.83
N MET A 40 0.00 -1.53 -3.37
CA MET A 40 -1.39 -1.96 -3.17
C MET A 40 -1.82 -1.55 -1.77
N SER A 41 -3.02 -1.01 -1.62
CA SER A 41 -3.55 -0.59 -0.33
C SER A 41 -4.98 -1.04 -0.14
N GLU A 42 -5.29 -1.53 1.05
CA GLU A 42 -6.66 -1.81 1.49
C GLU A 42 -7.03 -0.83 2.60
N VAL A 43 -8.21 -0.23 2.48
CA VAL A 43 -8.70 0.83 3.36
C VAL A 43 -10.15 0.51 3.72
N GLU A 44 -10.43 0.52 5.02
CA GLU A 44 -11.78 0.31 5.54
C GLU A 44 -12.74 1.45 5.13
N PRO A 45 -14.02 1.17 4.92
CA PRO A 45 -15.03 2.20 4.69
C PRO A 45 -14.98 3.30 5.77
N GLY A 46 -14.93 4.56 5.34
CA GLY A 46 -14.85 5.72 6.23
C GLY A 46 -13.44 6.07 6.74
N SER A 47 -12.43 5.23 6.49
CA SER A 47 -11.02 5.56 6.72
C SER A 47 -10.37 6.28 5.52
N ARG A 48 -9.18 6.83 5.76
CA ARG A 48 -8.34 7.47 4.74
C ARG A 48 -6.96 6.83 4.68
N LEU A 49 -6.46 6.61 3.46
CA LEU A 49 -5.12 6.03 3.25
C LEU A 49 -4.00 6.93 3.76
N TRP A 50 -4.13 8.24 3.59
CA TRP A 50 -3.20 9.26 4.05
C TRP A 50 -3.95 10.52 4.53
N PRO A 51 -3.35 11.33 5.42
CA PRO A 51 -3.75 12.73 5.58
C PRO A 51 -3.73 13.48 4.25
N TYR A 52 -4.40 14.63 4.20
CA TYR A 52 -4.22 15.58 3.11
C TYR A 52 -2.75 16.00 3.01
N HIS A 53 -2.13 15.80 1.85
CA HIS A 53 -0.70 16.07 1.64
C HIS A 53 -0.41 16.39 0.17
N THR A 54 0.81 16.87 -0.07
CA THR A 54 1.36 17.10 -1.41
C THR A 54 2.68 16.34 -1.54
N HIS A 55 3.04 15.97 -2.77
CA HIS A 55 4.35 15.44 -3.12
C HIS A 55 5.07 16.52 -3.93
N TYR A 56 6.38 16.68 -3.70
CA TYR A 56 7.28 17.55 -4.43
C TYR A 56 8.49 16.72 -4.88
#